data_AF-A0A3S3Q8X3-F1
#
_entry.id   AF-A0A3S3Q8X3-F1
#
_cell.length_a   1.000
_cell.length_b   1.000
_cell.length_c   1.000
_cell.angle_alpha   90.00
_cell.angle_beta   90.00
_cell.angle_gamma   90.00
#
_symmetry.space_group_name_H-M   'P 1'
#
loop_
_entity.id
_entity.type
_entity.pdbx_description
1 polymer ?
#
loop_
_entity_poly.entity_id
_entity_poly.type
_entity_poly.pdbx_seq_one_letter_code
_entity_poly.pdbx_strand_id
1 'polypeptide(L)'
;MKYFSLTFLLLAVFFSVESCQNKKTNRSWELIDFNKIPGETLLNNFFDALSKYRFNQILVLNKDQVILLGDNSGDSDEDYSAKEKEAVVFVSADGGKTLKKHVLGKGTLREAVSAGHIVVLVNENKGSSQLIKALPSFDKWEVTQEFKNEEINNINFYSTTIGVASFYRETSDQEAKSEIRYTLDGGKTWKNMGLYVSDGFGAYVFASANEIEYIEANQLIRFNFITGERTVSSQKIAPEGYVCEGSYFRDPVSRETYTYLEKASNKELSLKNLKTQEVTPLPKGSDHLEIFGDYYYTMVQKGAYYNYVWTADKGKTWHTEELRDFFVTSDPIGYYGKGYTYALVTLFNAKTEAEKGGRFAIRKPSQ
;
A
#
# COMPACT_ATOMS: atom_id res chain seq x y z
N MET A 1 3.68 -10.67 -82.49
CA MET A 1 2.76 -9.76 -81.78
C MET A 1 2.61 -10.33 -80.37
N LYS A 2 3.27 -9.76 -79.34
CA LYS A 2 2.74 -8.71 -78.44
C LYS A 2 1.30 -9.09 -78.04
N TYR A 3 0.98 -9.42 -76.79
CA TYR A 3 1.18 -8.58 -75.60
C TYR A 3 1.41 -9.41 -74.32
N PHE A 4 2.38 -8.94 -73.52
CA PHE A 4 2.45 -9.13 -72.07
C PHE A 4 1.22 -8.46 -71.44
N SER A 5 0.52 -9.16 -70.54
CA SER A 5 -0.38 -8.54 -69.57
C SER A 5 0.14 -8.86 -68.17
N LEU A 6 0.78 -7.85 -67.60
CA LEU A 6 1.28 -7.78 -66.24
C LEU A 6 0.08 -7.44 -65.35
N THR A 7 -0.44 -8.40 -64.57
CA THR A 7 -1.47 -8.10 -63.56
C THR A 7 -0.80 -7.98 -62.19
N PHE A 8 -0.72 -6.73 -61.73
CA PHE A 8 -0.21 -6.32 -60.43
C PHE A 8 -1.01 -6.97 -59.29
N LEU A 9 -0.31 -7.68 -58.42
CA LEU A 9 -0.80 -8.14 -57.13
C LEU A 9 -0.82 -6.92 -56.19
N LEU A 10 -1.98 -6.35 -55.90
CA LEU A 10 -2.11 -5.29 -54.89
C LEU A 10 -2.19 -5.94 -53.50
N LEU A 11 -1.03 -6.12 -52.88
CA LEU A 11 -0.92 -6.46 -51.46
C LEU A 11 -1.32 -5.21 -50.66
N ALA A 12 -2.56 -5.16 -50.18
CA ALA A 12 -2.99 -4.14 -49.22
C ALA A 12 -2.38 -4.47 -47.85
N VAL A 13 -1.13 -4.04 -47.64
CA VAL A 13 -0.53 -3.93 -46.31
C VAL A 13 -1.26 -2.79 -45.61
N PHE A 14 -2.26 -3.11 -44.79
CA PHE A 14 -2.76 -2.17 -43.80
C PHE A 14 -1.67 -1.99 -42.75
N PHE A 15 -0.78 -1.02 -43.00
CA PHE A 15 -0.13 -0.29 -41.92
C PHE A 15 -1.25 0.43 -41.16
N SER A 16 -1.74 -0.16 -40.08
CA SER A 16 -2.40 0.62 -39.04
C SER A 16 -1.33 1.54 -38.47
N VAL A 17 -1.31 2.75 -39.03
CA VAL A 17 -0.57 3.92 -38.61
C VAL A 17 -0.62 3.98 -37.09
N GLU A 18 0.57 3.96 -36.46
CA GLU A 18 0.76 4.35 -35.08
C GLU A 18 -0.02 5.64 -34.85
N SER A 19 -1.14 5.54 -34.12
CA SER A 19 -1.88 6.73 -33.73
C SER A 19 -0.97 7.53 -32.81
N CYS A 20 -0.52 8.68 -33.32
CA CYS A 20 0.26 9.69 -32.65
C CYS A 20 -0.33 10.05 -31.27
N GLN A 21 0.06 9.31 -30.23
CA GLN A 21 0.00 9.77 -28.84
C GLN A 21 1.18 10.71 -28.54
N ASN A 22 1.35 11.74 -29.36
CA ASN A 22 2.29 12.82 -29.08
C ASN A 22 1.54 14.16 -29.03
N LYS A 23 0.80 14.34 -27.95
CA LYS A 23 0.67 15.66 -27.34
C LYS A 23 1.47 15.63 -26.04
N LYS A 24 2.48 16.50 -25.94
CA LYS A 24 3.20 16.81 -24.71
C LYS A 24 2.19 17.25 -23.65
N THR A 25 1.69 16.31 -22.88
CA THR A 25 1.19 16.54 -21.53
C THR A 25 2.33 16.16 -20.61
N ASN A 26 2.68 17.04 -19.69
CA ASN A 26 3.72 16.88 -18.66
C ASN A 26 3.35 15.76 -17.67
N ARG A 27 3.11 14.53 -18.15
CA ARG A 27 2.44 13.50 -17.37
C ARG A 27 3.49 12.59 -16.76
N SER A 28 3.95 13.00 -15.58
CA SER A 28 4.57 12.10 -14.61
C SER A 28 3.67 10.88 -14.30
N TRP A 29 2.38 10.94 -14.66
CA TRP A 29 1.35 9.93 -14.43
C TRP A 29 0.98 9.14 -15.69
N GLU A 30 1.23 7.83 -15.66
CA GLU A 30 0.71 6.85 -16.61
C GLU A 30 -0.65 6.33 -16.10
N LEU A 31 -1.67 6.32 -16.97
CA LEU A 31 -3.02 5.88 -16.62
C LEU A 31 -3.32 4.55 -17.31
N ILE A 32 -3.65 3.53 -16.52
CA ILE A 32 -3.97 2.19 -16.97
C ILE A 32 -5.49 2.00 -16.88
N ASP A 33 -6.06 1.57 -17.99
CA ASP A 33 -7.48 1.26 -18.11
C ASP A 33 -7.76 -0.14 -17.55
N PHE A 34 -8.41 -0.20 -16.39
CA PHE A 34 -8.66 -1.45 -15.67
C PHE A 34 -9.58 -2.38 -16.46
N ASN A 35 -10.44 -1.83 -17.34
CA ASN A 35 -11.31 -2.61 -18.23
C ASN A 35 -10.53 -3.43 -19.27
N LYS A 36 -9.27 -3.10 -19.53
CA LYS A 36 -8.42 -3.80 -20.50
C LYS A 36 -7.65 -4.97 -19.88
N ILE A 37 -7.88 -5.26 -18.61
CA ILE A 37 -7.29 -6.41 -17.93
C ILE A 37 -7.90 -7.71 -18.51
N PRO A 38 -7.08 -8.68 -18.95
CA PRO A 38 -7.58 -9.95 -19.46
C PRO A 38 -8.45 -10.69 -18.44
N GLY A 39 -9.62 -11.15 -18.89
CA GLY A 39 -10.57 -11.90 -18.04
C GLY A 39 -11.58 -11.04 -17.29
N GLU A 40 -11.49 -9.71 -17.37
CA GLU A 40 -12.52 -8.82 -16.83
C GLU A 40 -13.67 -8.63 -17.80
N THR A 41 -14.90 -8.59 -17.26
CA THR A 41 -16.09 -8.23 -18.03
C THR A 41 -16.24 -6.72 -18.09
N LEU A 42 -16.42 -6.17 -19.28
CA LEU A 42 -16.72 -4.75 -19.47
C LEU A 42 -18.03 -4.40 -18.75
N LEU A 43 -17.98 -3.40 -17.86
CA LEU A 43 -19.17 -2.71 -17.38
C LEU A 43 -19.34 -1.45 -18.22
N ASN A 44 -20.45 -1.37 -18.96
CA ASN A 44 -20.80 -0.19 -19.76
C ASN A 44 -21.61 0.81 -18.92
N ASN A 45 -21.07 1.25 -17.79
CA ASN A 45 -21.61 2.35 -16.99
C ASN A 45 -20.47 3.31 -16.58
N PHE A 46 -20.81 4.45 -15.98
CA PHE A 46 -19.82 5.47 -15.58
C PHE A 46 -18.82 4.95 -14.53
N PHE A 47 -19.21 3.92 -13.78
CA PHE A 47 -18.45 3.27 -12.72
C PHE A 47 -17.77 2.02 -13.30
N ASP A 48 -16.61 2.26 -13.91
CA ASP A 48 -15.64 1.35 -14.51
C ASP A 48 -15.48 -0.06 -13.86
N ALA A 49 -14.86 -1.05 -14.52
CA ALA A 49 -14.52 -2.35 -13.93
C ALA A 49 -13.80 -2.28 -12.57
N LEU A 50 -13.10 -1.18 -12.27
CA LEU A 50 -12.50 -0.92 -10.98
C LEU A 50 -13.52 -0.85 -9.81
N SER A 51 -14.75 -0.34 -10.05
CA SER A 51 -15.77 -0.20 -9.00
C SER A 51 -16.30 -1.54 -8.50
N LYS A 52 -16.09 -2.64 -9.23
CA LYS A 52 -16.40 -3.99 -8.73
C LYS A 52 -15.58 -4.38 -7.51
N TYR A 53 -14.46 -3.71 -7.27
CA TYR A 53 -13.47 -4.13 -6.29
C TYR A 53 -13.39 -3.15 -5.13
N ARG A 54 -13.30 -3.69 -3.92
CA ARG A 54 -12.86 -2.95 -2.75
C ARG A 54 -11.41 -3.33 -2.47
N PHE A 55 -10.47 -2.51 -2.93
CA PHE A 55 -9.06 -2.68 -2.64
C PHE A 55 -8.75 -2.17 -1.24
N ASN A 56 -8.02 -2.96 -0.45
CA ASN A 56 -7.58 -2.59 0.89
C ASN A 56 -6.10 -2.18 0.92
N GLN A 57 -5.29 -2.60 -0.07
CA GLN A 57 -3.87 -2.23 -0.13
C GLN A 57 -3.32 -2.28 -1.57
N ILE A 58 -2.35 -1.40 -1.85
CA ILE A 58 -1.43 -1.50 -2.98
C ILE A 58 -0.04 -1.80 -2.42
N LEU A 59 0.38 -3.06 -2.48
CA LEU A 59 1.71 -3.48 -2.05
C LEU A 59 2.70 -3.34 -3.22
N VAL A 60 3.68 -2.45 -3.08
CA VAL A 60 4.73 -2.25 -4.08
C VAL A 60 6.01 -2.91 -3.62
N LEU A 61 6.37 -4.04 -4.23
CA LEU A 61 7.59 -4.79 -3.87
C LEU A 61 8.83 -4.13 -4.47
N ASN A 62 8.69 -3.70 -5.72
CA ASN A 62 9.67 -2.91 -6.45
C ASN A 62 9.01 -2.16 -7.62
N LYS A 63 9.82 -1.41 -8.38
CA LYS A 63 9.34 -0.63 -9.53
C LYS A 63 8.60 -1.46 -10.60
N ASP A 64 8.84 -2.77 -10.65
CA ASP A 64 8.29 -3.69 -11.65
C ASP A 64 7.18 -4.58 -11.04
N GLN A 65 7.27 -4.91 -9.74
CA GLN A 65 6.33 -5.81 -9.08
C GLN A 65 5.38 -5.06 -8.12
N VAL A 66 4.10 -5.06 -8.49
CA VAL A 66 3.01 -4.38 -7.76
C VAL A 66 1.87 -5.37 -7.55
N ILE A 67 1.27 -5.34 -6.36
CA ILE A 67 0.15 -6.19 -6.00
C ILE A 67 -0.98 -5.31 -5.48
N LEU A 68 -2.16 -5.41 -6.09
CA LEU A 68 -3.39 -4.84 -5.55
C LEU A 68 -4.17 -5.97 -4.89
N LEU A 69 -4.66 -5.75 -3.67
CA LEU A 69 -5.39 -6.77 -2.91
C LEU A 69 -6.65 -6.21 -2.28
N GLY A 70 -7.66 -7.06 -2.19
CA GLY A 70 -8.95 -6.72 -1.60
C GLY A 70 -9.99 -7.80 -1.83
N ASP A 71 -11.21 -7.37 -2.15
CA ASP A 71 -12.33 -8.23 -2.51
C ASP A 71 -13.16 -7.67 -3.68
N ASN A 72 -14.13 -8.45 -4.16
CA ASN A 72 -15.03 -8.12 -5.26
C ASN A 72 -16.38 -7.49 -4.81
N SER A 73 -16.43 -6.82 -3.66
CA SER A 73 -17.65 -6.21 -3.11
C SER A 73 -17.76 -4.69 -3.35
N GLY A 74 -17.09 -4.14 -4.36
CA GLY A 74 -17.02 -2.69 -4.54
C GLY A 74 -18.33 -2.04 -5.03
N ASP A 75 -19.13 -2.78 -5.82
CA ASP A 75 -20.37 -2.29 -6.45
C ASP A 75 -21.65 -2.82 -5.78
N SER A 76 -21.52 -3.52 -4.66
CA SER A 76 -22.71 -3.97 -3.97
C SER A 76 -23.35 -2.80 -3.22
N ASP A 77 -24.51 -2.34 -3.72
CA ASP A 77 -25.60 -1.86 -2.86
C ASP A 77 -25.65 -2.77 -1.63
N GLU A 78 -25.87 -2.17 -0.46
CA GLU A 78 -25.62 -2.64 0.92
C GLU A 78 -26.12 -4.07 1.31
N ASP A 79 -26.68 -4.84 0.38
CA ASP A 79 -27.29 -6.16 0.54
C ASP A 79 -26.49 -7.35 -0.01
N TYR A 80 -25.27 -7.19 -0.56
CA TYR A 80 -24.36 -8.35 -0.62
C TYR A 80 -23.95 -8.68 0.81
N SER A 81 -24.74 -9.55 1.44
CA SER A 81 -24.39 -10.18 2.69
C SER A 81 -22.94 -10.65 2.59
N ALA A 82 -22.17 -10.54 3.69
CA ALA A 82 -20.79 -11.00 3.81
C ALA A 82 -20.55 -12.49 3.41
N LYS A 83 -21.56 -13.19 2.89
CA LYS A 83 -21.58 -14.60 2.51
C LYS A 83 -21.01 -14.89 1.11
N GLU A 84 -20.79 -13.91 0.25
CA GLU A 84 -20.32 -14.13 -1.15
C GLU A 84 -19.05 -13.39 -1.58
N LYS A 85 -18.38 -12.66 -0.68
CA LYS A 85 -17.13 -11.95 -1.02
C LYS A 85 -16.02 -12.94 -1.41
N GLU A 86 -15.34 -12.65 -2.51
CA GLU A 86 -14.15 -13.36 -2.94
C GLU A 86 -12.91 -12.51 -2.71
N ALA A 87 -11.93 -13.10 -2.05
CA ALA A 87 -10.60 -12.52 -1.86
C ALA A 87 -9.87 -12.48 -3.20
N VAL A 88 -9.44 -11.29 -3.64
CA VAL A 88 -8.81 -11.10 -4.96
C VAL A 88 -7.46 -10.41 -4.86
N VAL A 89 -6.49 -10.91 -5.63
CA VAL A 89 -5.23 -10.21 -5.90
C VAL A 89 -5.06 -9.94 -7.38
N PHE A 90 -4.50 -8.78 -7.71
CA PHE A 90 -4.00 -8.45 -9.04
C PHE A 90 -2.49 -8.28 -8.94
N VAL A 91 -1.75 -9.05 -9.72
CA VAL A 91 -0.28 -9.03 -9.74
C VAL A 91 0.19 -8.41 -11.04
N SER A 92 1.09 -7.44 -10.92
CA SER A 92 1.86 -6.88 -12.04
C SER A 92 3.31 -7.31 -11.94
N ALA A 93 3.92 -7.60 -13.09
CA ALA A 93 5.37 -7.79 -13.23
C ALA A 93 6.04 -6.70 -14.10
N ASP A 94 5.31 -5.66 -14.52
CA ASP A 94 5.78 -4.59 -15.41
C ASP A 94 5.49 -3.17 -14.88
N GLY A 95 5.40 -3.04 -13.56
CA GLY A 95 5.20 -1.77 -12.86
C GLY A 95 3.77 -1.25 -12.90
N GLY A 96 2.80 -2.12 -13.14
CA GLY A 96 1.36 -1.85 -13.08
C GLY A 96 0.68 -1.75 -14.44
N LYS A 97 1.41 -1.94 -15.53
CA LYS A 97 0.89 -1.77 -16.89
C LYS A 97 -0.01 -2.93 -17.29
N THR A 98 0.33 -4.14 -16.86
CA THR A 98 -0.51 -5.32 -16.98
C THR A 98 -0.75 -5.92 -15.61
N LEU A 99 -1.96 -6.44 -15.41
CA LEU A 99 -2.39 -7.02 -14.15
C LEU A 99 -2.99 -8.39 -14.42
N LYS A 100 -2.53 -9.38 -13.65
CA LYS A 100 -3.06 -10.74 -13.66
C LYS A 100 -3.89 -10.96 -12.40
N LYS A 101 -5.17 -11.26 -12.57
CA LYS A 101 -6.09 -11.53 -11.46
C LYS A 101 -5.95 -12.96 -10.93
N HIS A 102 -6.03 -13.11 -9.62
CA HIS A 102 -6.21 -14.38 -8.93
C HIS A 102 -7.34 -14.25 -7.92
N VAL A 103 -8.18 -15.29 -7.83
CA VAL A 103 -9.19 -15.44 -6.79
C VAL A 103 -8.67 -16.45 -5.77
N LEU A 104 -8.59 -16.03 -4.50
CA LEU A 104 -7.91 -16.78 -3.43
C LEU A 104 -8.90 -17.50 -2.49
N GLY A 105 -10.18 -17.51 -2.83
CA GLY A 105 -11.26 -18.11 -2.05
C GLY A 105 -12.19 -17.05 -1.45
N LYS A 106 -12.92 -17.43 -0.41
CA LYS A 106 -13.89 -16.55 0.25
C LYS A 106 -13.21 -15.62 1.26
N GLY A 107 -13.69 -14.38 1.34
CA GLY A 107 -13.21 -13.41 2.32
C GLY A 107 -12.79 -12.08 1.68
N THR A 108 -11.99 -11.33 2.43
CA THR A 108 -11.39 -10.07 2.01
C THR A 108 -9.91 -10.06 2.40
N LEU A 109 -9.05 -9.72 1.45
CA LEU A 109 -7.62 -9.56 1.74
C LEU A 109 -7.41 -8.20 2.39
N ARG A 110 -6.99 -8.19 3.64
CA ARG A 110 -6.88 -6.95 4.44
C ARG A 110 -5.52 -6.32 4.36
N GLU A 111 -4.49 -7.14 4.44
CA GLU A 111 -3.11 -6.70 4.57
C GLU A 111 -2.18 -7.71 3.88
N ALA A 112 -1.08 -7.20 3.37
CA ALA A 112 0.05 -7.98 2.91
C ALA A 112 1.37 -7.34 3.32
N VAL A 113 2.33 -8.22 3.55
CA VAL A 113 3.70 -7.85 3.86
C VAL A 113 4.68 -8.71 3.06
N SER A 114 5.82 -8.12 2.72
CA SER A 114 6.93 -8.80 2.07
C SER A 114 8.19 -8.76 2.93
N ALA A 115 8.89 -9.89 3.01
CA ALA A 115 10.21 -9.97 3.65
C ALA A 115 11.14 -10.85 2.81
N GLY A 116 12.20 -10.26 2.26
CA GLY A 116 13.06 -10.96 1.30
C GLY A 116 12.27 -11.35 0.05
N HIS A 117 12.13 -12.65 -0.20
CA HIS A 117 11.43 -13.20 -1.36
C HIS A 117 10.02 -13.74 -1.07
N ILE A 118 9.54 -13.61 0.16
CA ILE A 118 8.18 -14.06 0.51
C ILE A 118 7.21 -12.88 0.51
N VAL A 119 5.97 -13.17 0.12
CA VAL A 119 4.80 -12.31 0.34
C VAL A 119 3.79 -13.11 1.13
N VAL A 120 3.31 -12.53 2.22
CA VAL A 120 2.29 -13.09 3.10
C VAL A 120 1.08 -12.16 3.06
N LEU A 121 -0.09 -12.72 2.80
CA LEU A 121 -1.38 -12.03 2.82
C LEU A 121 -2.17 -12.49 4.04
N VAL A 122 -2.96 -11.57 4.59
CA VAL A 122 -4.01 -11.84 5.58
C VAL A 122 -5.36 -11.79 4.88
N ASN A 123 -6.07 -12.91 4.89
CA ASN A 123 -7.45 -13.01 4.43
C ASN A 123 -8.39 -13.09 5.64
N GLU A 124 -9.41 -12.26 5.70
CA GLU A 124 -10.47 -12.30 6.71
C GLU A 124 -11.76 -12.87 6.14
N ASN A 125 -12.39 -13.79 6.88
CA ASN A 125 -13.64 -14.41 6.50
C ASN A 125 -14.44 -14.82 7.74
N LYS A 126 -15.58 -14.14 7.98
CA LYS A 126 -16.52 -14.43 9.07
C LYS A 126 -15.85 -14.49 10.46
N GLY A 127 -15.07 -13.46 10.80
CA GLY A 127 -14.35 -13.35 12.07
C GLY A 127 -13.20 -14.35 12.23
N SER A 128 -12.80 -15.04 11.17
CA SER A 128 -11.62 -15.90 11.12
C SER A 128 -10.61 -15.36 10.12
N SER A 129 -9.33 -15.65 10.34
CA SER A 129 -8.24 -15.20 9.49
C SER A 129 -7.48 -16.37 8.87
N GLN A 130 -6.90 -16.15 7.70
CA GLN A 130 -5.98 -17.07 7.06
C GLN A 130 -4.69 -16.35 6.67
N LEU A 131 -3.56 -17.04 6.79
CA LEU A 131 -2.29 -16.60 6.21
C LEU A 131 -2.09 -17.29 4.87
N ILE A 132 -2.04 -16.51 3.80
CA ILE A 132 -1.83 -16.99 2.44
C ILE A 132 -0.44 -16.56 1.98
N LYS A 133 0.36 -17.48 1.44
CA LYS A 133 1.69 -17.15 0.91
C LYS A 133 1.74 -17.28 -0.61
N ALA A 134 2.43 -16.34 -1.24
CA ALA A 134 2.79 -16.45 -2.64
C ALA A 134 3.93 -17.47 -2.83
N LEU A 135 3.87 -18.25 -3.90
CA LEU A 135 5.09 -18.83 -4.47
C LEU A 135 5.92 -17.71 -5.16
N PRO A 136 7.24 -17.89 -5.34
CA PRO A 136 8.10 -16.84 -5.91
C PRO A 136 7.67 -16.30 -7.29
N SER A 137 6.94 -17.08 -8.09
CA SER A 137 6.44 -16.64 -9.39
C SER A 137 5.12 -15.87 -9.32
N PHE A 138 4.48 -15.78 -8.16
CA PHE A 138 3.15 -15.23 -7.93
C PHE A 138 2.00 -15.94 -8.69
N ASP A 139 2.28 -17.05 -9.37
CA ASP A 139 1.24 -17.80 -10.10
C ASP A 139 0.36 -18.67 -9.19
N LYS A 140 0.86 -18.95 -7.98
CA LYS A 140 0.17 -19.79 -7.00
C LYS A 140 0.27 -19.17 -5.62
N TRP A 141 -0.79 -19.42 -4.85
CA TRP A 141 -1.02 -18.88 -3.53
C TRP A 141 -1.51 -20.03 -2.65
N GLU A 142 -0.90 -20.19 -1.47
CA GLU A 142 -1.17 -21.32 -0.59
C GLU A 142 -1.61 -20.81 0.79
N VAL A 143 -2.76 -21.30 1.27
CA VAL A 143 -3.16 -21.12 2.65
C VAL A 143 -2.18 -21.91 3.52
N THR A 144 -1.41 -21.21 4.35
CA THR A 144 -0.40 -21.82 5.21
C THR A 144 -0.85 -21.97 6.64
N GLN A 145 -1.78 -21.13 7.10
CA GLN A 145 -2.44 -21.26 8.39
C GLN A 145 -3.85 -20.69 8.39
N GLU A 146 -4.67 -21.24 9.28
CA GLU A 146 -6.03 -20.76 9.56
C GLU A 146 -6.21 -20.50 11.06
N PHE A 147 -6.83 -19.38 11.39
CA PHE A 147 -7.08 -18.92 12.75
C PHE A 147 -8.59 -18.73 12.92
N LYS A 148 -9.22 -19.66 13.64
CA LYS A 148 -10.67 -19.65 13.84
C LYS A 148 -11.05 -18.66 14.93
N ASN A 149 -12.03 -17.80 14.63
CA ASN A 149 -12.52 -16.76 15.55
C ASN A 149 -11.39 -15.82 16.02
N GLU A 150 -10.41 -15.56 15.16
CA GLU A 150 -9.35 -14.59 15.40
C GLU A 150 -9.12 -13.75 14.16
N GLU A 151 -9.04 -12.44 14.37
CA GLU A 151 -8.62 -11.45 13.37
C GLU A 151 -7.13 -11.19 13.50
N ILE A 152 -6.44 -11.05 12.37
CA ILE A 152 -5.01 -10.75 12.32
C ILE A 152 -4.84 -9.38 11.70
N ASN A 153 -4.10 -8.51 12.37
CA ASN A 153 -3.77 -7.18 11.86
C ASN A 153 -2.31 -6.83 12.16
N ASN A 154 -1.77 -5.83 11.47
CA ASN A 154 -0.42 -5.31 11.63
C ASN A 154 0.64 -6.41 11.51
N ILE A 155 0.51 -7.25 10.48
CA ILE A 155 1.48 -8.33 10.25
C ILE A 155 2.78 -7.76 9.67
N ASN A 156 3.90 -8.09 10.31
CA ASN A 156 5.21 -7.69 9.82
C ASN A 156 6.23 -8.80 9.94
N PHE A 157 7.07 -8.97 8.92
CA PHE A 157 8.14 -9.98 8.89
C PHE A 157 9.51 -9.32 8.79
N TYR A 158 10.41 -9.71 9.69
CA TYR A 158 11.83 -9.37 9.62
C TYR A 158 12.57 -10.22 8.57
N SER A 159 12.18 -11.49 8.46
CA SER A 159 12.78 -12.46 7.55
C SER A 159 11.71 -13.45 7.06
N THR A 160 12.11 -14.45 6.28
CA THR A 160 11.19 -15.50 5.85
C THR A 160 10.66 -16.38 6.98
N THR A 161 11.30 -16.33 8.15
CA THR A 161 10.95 -17.14 9.32
C THR A 161 10.50 -16.35 10.53
N ILE A 162 10.90 -15.08 10.64
CA ILE A 162 10.67 -14.25 11.82
C ILE A 162 9.64 -13.17 11.52
N GLY A 163 8.56 -13.14 12.28
CA GLY A 163 7.50 -12.15 12.14
C GLY A 163 6.75 -11.88 13.44
N VAL A 164 5.99 -10.80 13.45
CA VAL A 164 5.15 -10.33 14.55
C VAL A 164 3.81 -9.90 13.95
N ALA A 165 2.71 -10.16 14.65
CA ALA A 165 1.39 -9.72 14.26
C ALA A 165 0.49 -9.54 15.50
N SER A 166 -0.56 -8.73 15.36
CA SER A 166 -1.60 -8.56 16.37
C SER A 166 -2.76 -9.52 16.08
N PHE A 167 -3.24 -10.18 17.13
CA PHE A 167 -4.34 -11.13 17.07
C PHE A 167 -5.47 -10.61 17.95
N TYR A 168 -6.66 -10.47 17.37
CA TYR A 168 -7.85 -10.00 18.07
C TYR A 168 -8.85 -11.15 18.17
N ARG A 169 -9.38 -11.35 19.37
CA ARG A 169 -10.45 -12.32 19.61
C ARG A 169 -11.57 -11.64 20.38
N GLU A 170 -12.77 -11.67 19.81
CA GLU A 170 -13.98 -11.35 20.56
C GLU A 170 -14.21 -12.42 21.62
N THR A 171 -14.33 -11.99 22.88
CA THR A 171 -14.72 -12.88 23.98
C THR A 171 -16.21 -12.72 24.27
N SER A 172 -16.82 -13.74 24.91
CA SER A 172 -18.24 -13.74 25.28
C SER A 172 -18.67 -12.53 26.12
N ASP A 173 -17.71 -11.89 26.78
CA ASP A 173 -17.94 -10.81 27.74
C ASP A 173 -17.79 -9.42 27.09
N GLN A 174 -17.75 -9.35 25.74
CA GLN A 174 -17.54 -8.14 24.93
C GLN A 174 -16.21 -7.39 25.15
N GLU A 175 -15.31 -7.89 26.01
CA GLU A 175 -13.93 -7.42 26.08
C GLU A 175 -13.12 -8.10 24.97
N ALA A 176 -12.86 -7.38 23.87
CA ALA A 176 -11.92 -7.81 22.85
C ALA A 176 -10.52 -7.91 23.48
N LYS A 177 -9.92 -9.11 23.44
CA LYS A 177 -8.52 -9.27 23.86
C LYS A 177 -7.63 -9.18 22.63
N SER A 178 -6.76 -8.18 22.62
CA SER A 178 -5.67 -8.07 21.65
C SER A 178 -4.41 -8.71 22.23
N GLU A 179 -3.79 -9.60 21.47
CA GLU A 179 -2.51 -10.22 21.81
C GLU A 179 -1.51 -9.98 20.68
N ILE A 180 -0.32 -9.54 21.03
CA ILE A 180 0.78 -9.47 20.08
C ILE A 180 1.53 -10.79 20.15
N ARG A 181 1.67 -11.45 18.99
CA ARG A 181 2.36 -12.74 18.89
C ARG A 181 3.51 -12.64 17.90
N TYR A 182 4.55 -13.43 18.14
CA TYR A 182 5.68 -13.59 17.24
C TYR A 182 5.79 -15.02 16.72
N THR A 183 6.45 -15.18 15.58
CA THR A 183 6.78 -16.47 14.96
C THR A 183 8.27 -16.54 14.65
N LEU A 184 8.83 -17.75 14.71
CA LEU A 184 10.24 -18.05 14.35
C LEU A 184 10.35 -19.12 13.25
N ASP A 185 9.22 -19.59 12.72
CA ASP A 185 9.13 -20.65 11.71
C ASP A 185 8.31 -20.23 10.49
N GLY A 186 8.18 -18.92 10.27
CA GLY A 186 7.50 -18.34 9.13
C GLY A 186 5.99 -18.34 9.27
N GLY A 187 5.47 -18.21 10.49
CA GLY A 187 4.05 -18.14 10.78
C GLY A 187 3.37 -19.50 10.92
N LYS A 188 4.13 -20.60 11.07
CA LYS A 188 3.55 -21.92 11.36
C LYS A 188 3.15 -22.01 12.83
N THR A 189 3.97 -21.50 13.74
CA THR A 189 3.63 -21.36 15.16
C THR A 189 3.79 -19.92 15.61
N TRP A 190 2.92 -19.52 16.55
CA TRP A 190 2.86 -18.16 17.09
C TRP A 190 2.90 -18.22 18.62
N LYS A 191 3.72 -17.35 19.23
CA LYS A 191 3.91 -17.25 20.68
C LYS A 191 3.58 -15.84 21.15
N ASN A 192 2.87 -15.73 22.26
CA ASN A 192 2.52 -14.43 22.85
C ASN A 192 3.81 -13.70 23.32
N MET A 193 3.90 -12.41 23.02
CA MET A 193 5.03 -11.54 23.38
C MET A 193 4.97 -11.01 24.82
N GLY A 194 3.85 -11.17 25.53
CA GLY A 194 3.64 -10.59 26.86
C GLY A 194 3.48 -9.07 26.84
N LEU A 195 3.28 -8.48 25.66
CA LEU A 195 2.97 -7.07 25.47
C LEU A 195 1.45 -6.91 25.37
N TYR A 196 0.88 -6.23 26.35
CA TYR A 196 -0.51 -5.79 26.33
C TYR A 196 -0.51 -4.30 26.07
N VAL A 197 -1.14 -3.90 24.98
CA VAL A 197 -1.30 -2.50 24.61
C VAL A 197 -2.79 -2.23 24.66
N SER A 198 -3.21 -1.35 25.57
CA SER A 198 -4.63 -1.04 25.79
C SER A 198 -5.33 -0.57 24.51
N ASP A 199 -4.58 0.01 23.58
CA ASP A 199 -5.10 0.68 22.38
C ASP A 199 -4.49 0.15 21.07
N GLY A 200 -3.99 -1.09 21.08
CA GLY A 200 -3.37 -1.71 19.90
C GLY A 200 -1.93 -1.29 19.69
N PHE A 201 -1.11 -2.22 19.21
CA PHE A 201 0.32 -1.98 18.96
C PHE A 201 0.47 -1.18 17.65
N GLY A 202 0.43 0.16 17.77
CA GLY A 202 0.19 1.07 16.65
C GLY A 202 1.35 1.31 15.69
N ALA A 203 2.61 1.08 16.09
CA ALA A 203 3.76 1.13 15.19
C ALA A 203 5.02 0.57 15.85
N TYR A 204 5.80 -0.25 15.13
CA TYR A 204 7.09 -0.75 15.58
C TYR A 204 8.03 -1.03 14.40
N VAL A 205 9.32 -1.10 14.70
CA VAL A 205 10.35 -1.50 13.74
C VAL A 205 11.20 -2.62 14.33
N PHE A 206 11.52 -3.64 13.54
CA PHE A 206 12.51 -4.63 13.95
C PHE A 206 13.90 -3.99 14.10
N ALA A 207 14.48 -4.08 15.28
CA ALA A 207 15.88 -3.73 15.53
C ALA A 207 16.81 -4.89 15.17
N SER A 208 16.37 -6.12 15.41
CA SER A 208 17.10 -7.35 15.13
C SER A 208 16.12 -8.54 14.97
N ALA A 209 16.65 -9.75 14.85
CA ALA A 209 15.88 -10.98 14.73
C ALA A 209 15.03 -11.33 15.97
N ASN A 210 15.33 -10.74 17.13
CA ASN A 210 14.64 -11.00 18.39
C ASN A 210 14.18 -9.71 19.10
N GLU A 211 14.37 -8.55 18.48
CA GLU A 211 14.06 -7.26 19.09
C GLU A 211 13.27 -6.36 18.16
N ILE A 212 12.33 -5.64 18.78
CA ILE A 212 11.61 -4.55 18.16
C ILE A 212 11.83 -3.25 18.93
N GLU A 213 11.67 -2.14 18.23
CA GLU A 213 11.67 -0.79 18.75
C GLU A 213 10.30 -0.16 18.51
N TYR A 214 9.78 0.53 19.51
CA TYR A 214 8.51 1.26 19.44
C TYR A 214 8.51 2.42 20.42
N ILE A 215 7.56 3.33 20.26
CA ILE A 215 7.41 4.50 21.13
C ILE A 215 6.30 4.23 22.15
N GLU A 216 6.62 4.42 23.43
CA GLU A 216 5.68 4.30 24.55
C GLU A 216 5.93 5.46 25.51
N ALA A 217 4.86 6.17 25.91
CA ALA A 217 4.95 7.27 26.87
C ALA A 217 6.09 8.28 26.58
N ASN A 218 6.23 8.68 25.32
CA ASN A 218 7.26 9.62 24.85
C ASN A 218 8.72 9.12 24.99
N GLN A 219 8.92 7.80 25.03
CA GLN A 219 10.22 7.13 25.12
C GLN A 219 10.37 6.12 23.99
N LEU A 220 11.60 5.92 23.52
CA LEU A 220 11.92 4.85 22.57
C LEU A 220 12.29 3.61 23.38
N ILE A 221 11.47 2.58 23.28
CA ILE A 221 11.65 1.31 23.95
C ILE A 221 12.19 0.30 22.96
N ARG A 222 13.25 -0.41 23.35
CA ARG A 222 13.70 -1.63 22.68
C ARG A 222 13.28 -2.82 23.52
N PHE A 223 12.59 -3.77 22.89
CA PHE A 223 12.02 -4.94 23.53
C PHE A 223 12.50 -6.22 22.87
N ASN A 224 13.13 -7.09 23.66
CA ASN A 224 13.46 -8.43 23.24
C ASN A 224 12.25 -9.35 23.47
N PHE A 225 11.58 -9.73 22.39
CA PHE A 225 10.33 -10.49 22.47
C PHE A 225 10.53 -11.98 22.73
N ILE A 226 11.79 -12.44 22.83
CA ILE A 226 12.12 -13.81 23.26
C ILE A 226 12.36 -13.86 24.77
N THR A 227 13.13 -12.92 25.32
CA THR A 227 13.51 -12.89 26.74
C THR A 227 12.54 -12.07 27.60
N GLY A 228 11.75 -11.18 27.00
CA GLY A 228 10.91 -10.21 27.70
C GLY A 228 11.67 -8.99 28.22
N GLU A 229 12.96 -8.84 27.89
CA GLU A 229 13.80 -7.73 28.35
C GLU A 229 13.38 -6.40 27.67
N ARG A 230 13.21 -5.35 28.48
CA ARG A 230 12.86 -4.00 28.04
C ARG A 230 13.99 -3.03 28.36
N THR A 231 14.42 -2.24 27.38
CA THR A 231 15.42 -1.18 27.57
C THR A 231 14.94 0.14 26.98
N VAL A 232 15.16 1.25 27.71
CA VAL A 232 14.87 2.60 27.23
C VAL A 232 16.07 3.10 26.44
N SER A 233 15.91 3.23 25.12
CA SER A 233 16.98 3.68 24.21
C SER A 233 17.03 5.19 24.05
N SER A 234 15.91 5.89 24.27
CA SER A 234 15.85 7.35 24.26
C SER A 234 14.69 7.87 25.11
N GLN A 235 14.86 9.04 25.70
CA GLN A 235 13.83 9.70 26.51
C GLN A 235 13.42 11.04 25.88
N LYS A 236 12.17 11.46 26.13
CA LYS A 236 11.63 12.76 25.72
C LYS A 236 11.70 12.98 24.20
N ILE A 237 11.06 12.08 23.45
CA ILE A 237 11.03 12.14 21.99
C ILE A 237 10.37 13.43 21.49
N ALA A 238 9.18 13.77 21.95
CA ALA A 238 8.52 15.04 21.64
C ALA A 238 9.15 16.17 22.47
N PRO A 239 9.63 17.25 21.82
CA PRO A 239 10.01 18.48 22.51
C PRO A 239 8.77 19.22 23.04
N GLU A 240 9.00 20.27 23.84
CA GLU A 240 7.93 21.12 24.36
C GLU A 240 7.08 21.72 23.23
N GLY A 241 5.76 21.75 23.43
CA GLY A 241 4.80 22.21 22.42
C GLY A 241 4.40 21.16 21.38
N TYR A 242 4.91 19.93 21.48
CA TYR A 242 4.55 18.81 20.62
C TYR A 242 4.01 17.61 21.41
N VAL A 243 3.16 16.83 20.76
CA VAL A 243 2.70 15.51 21.17
C VAL A 243 3.30 14.47 20.22
N CYS A 244 3.76 13.34 20.74
CA CYS A 244 4.21 12.23 19.91
C CYS A 244 3.01 11.34 19.61
N GLU A 245 2.70 11.17 18.32
CA GLU A 245 1.57 10.37 17.82
C GLU A 245 1.80 8.85 17.96
N GLY A 246 2.93 8.42 18.54
CA GLY A 246 3.28 6.99 18.71
C GLY A 246 3.71 6.27 17.43
N SER A 247 3.55 6.89 16.26
CA SER A 247 4.09 6.38 14.98
C SER A 247 5.62 6.25 15.00
N TYR A 248 6.14 5.16 14.46
CA TYR A 248 7.58 4.91 14.44
C TYR A 248 7.97 4.07 13.22
N PHE A 249 8.90 4.58 12.41
CA PHE A 249 9.32 3.92 11.18
C PHE A 249 10.79 4.20 10.85
N ARG A 250 11.34 3.42 9.91
CA ARG A 250 12.74 3.50 9.49
C ARG A 250 12.83 3.68 7.98
N ASP A 251 13.60 4.67 7.54
CA ASP A 251 13.88 4.87 6.12
C ASP A 251 14.65 3.65 5.56
N PRO A 252 14.17 3.02 4.48
CA PRO A 252 14.84 1.88 3.87
C PRO A 252 16.26 2.21 3.36
N VAL A 253 16.54 3.48 3.01
CA VAL A 253 17.83 3.90 2.41
C VAL A 253 18.83 4.33 3.47
N SER A 254 18.54 5.40 4.21
CA SER A 254 19.48 5.95 5.20
C SER A 254 19.54 5.14 6.49
N ARG A 255 18.53 4.28 6.73
CA ARG A 255 18.31 3.56 8.00
C ARG A 255 18.04 4.46 9.19
N GLU A 256 17.86 5.76 8.98
CA GLU A 256 17.43 6.70 10.00
C GLU A 256 15.98 6.41 10.41
N THR A 257 15.66 6.71 11.66
CA THR A 257 14.36 6.39 12.25
C THR A 257 13.60 7.67 12.57
N TYR A 258 12.30 7.64 12.33
CA TYR A 258 11.44 8.80 12.37
C TYR A 258 10.14 8.52 13.13
N THR A 259 9.52 9.60 13.60
CA THR A 259 8.20 9.62 14.22
C THR A 259 7.47 10.87 13.74
N TYR A 260 6.14 10.81 13.66
CA TYR A 260 5.34 12.02 13.55
C TYR A 260 5.18 12.68 14.92
N LEU A 261 5.23 14.00 14.91
CA LEU A 261 4.89 14.87 16.01
C LEU A 261 3.72 15.74 15.60
N GLU A 262 2.77 15.91 16.50
CA GLU A 262 1.68 16.85 16.34
C GLU A 262 1.94 18.09 17.18
N LYS A 263 1.84 19.26 16.58
CA LYS A 263 1.99 20.53 17.31
C LYS A 263 0.76 20.79 18.15
N ALA A 264 0.95 20.95 19.46
CA ALA A 264 -0.15 21.07 20.43
C ALA A 264 -1.08 22.28 20.16
N SER A 265 -0.55 23.36 19.57
CA SER A 265 -1.29 24.60 19.35
C SER A 265 -2.31 24.55 18.21
N ASN A 266 -2.04 23.78 17.16
CA ASN A 266 -2.79 23.85 15.90
C ASN A 266 -2.93 22.52 15.17
N LYS A 267 -2.46 21.42 15.79
CA LYS A 267 -2.59 20.06 15.25
C LYS A 267 -1.86 19.84 13.92
N GLU A 268 -0.89 20.70 13.60
CA GLU A 268 -0.05 20.52 12.41
C GLU A 268 0.98 19.42 12.66
N LEU A 269 1.16 18.55 11.67
CA LEU A 269 2.12 17.45 11.73
C LEU A 269 3.52 17.93 11.34
N SER A 270 4.50 17.39 12.06
CA SER A 270 5.91 17.49 11.79
C SER A 270 6.53 16.10 11.83
N LEU A 271 7.62 15.92 11.10
CA LEU A 271 8.44 14.72 11.16
C LEU A 271 9.64 14.98 12.06
N LYS A 272 9.91 14.08 13.01
CA LYS A 272 11.13 14.13 13.81
C LYS A 272 12.09 13.01 13.45
N ASN A 273 13.33 13.37 13.14
CA ASN A 273 14.43 12.41 13.01
C ASN A 273 15.00 12.10 14.41
N LEU A 274 14.98 10.83 14.84
CA LEU A 274 15.42 10.47 16.19
C LEU A 274 16.94 10.48 16.37
N LYS A 275 17.72 10.46 15.28
CA LYS A 275 19.18 10.51 15.34
C LYS A 275 19.67 11.96 15.41
N THR A 276 19.21 12.80 14.49
CA THR A 276 19.65 14.21 14.41
C THR A 276 18.85 15.13 15.33
N GLN A 277 17.70 14.66 15.84
CA GLN A 277 16.73 15.44 16.62
C GLN A 277 16.07 16.58 15.84
N GLU A 278 16.32 16.68 14.53
CA GLU A 278 15.71 17.67 13.65
C GLU A 278 14.20 17.43 13.53
N VAL A 279 13.44 18.52 13.55
CA VAL A 279 11.98 18.54 13.38
C VAL A 279 11.66 19.29 12.09
N THR A 280 11.12 18.56 11.12
CA THR A 280 10.75 19.06 9.79
C THR A 280 9.23 19.25 9.73
N PRO A 281 8.73 20.49 9.59
CA PRO A 281 7.30 20.73 9.39
C PRO A 281 6.81 20.07 8.09
N LEU A 282 5.64 19.44 8.13
CA LEU A 282 5.03 18.83 6.95
C LEU A 282 4.11 19.81 6.21
N PRO A 283 3.89 19.59 4.90
CA PRO A 283 2.89 20.33 4.15
C PRO A 283 1.52 20.18 4.82
N LYS A 284 0.76 21.29 4.91
CA LYS A 284 -0.56 21.29 5.52
C LYS A 284 -1.49 20.27 4.84
N GLY A 285 -2.17 19.46 5.64
CA GLY A 285 -3.08 18.41 5.17
C GLY A 285 -2.40 17.09 4.84
N SER A 286 -1.09 16.95 5.09
CA SER A 286 -0.43 15.65 5.06
C SER A 286 -0.88 14.83 6.27
N ASP A 287 -1.20 13.57 6.04
CA ASP A 287 -1.51 12.54 7.04
C ASP A 287 -0.43 11.44 7.07
N HIS A 288 0.25 11.23 5.95
CA HIS A 288 1.35 10.30 5.76
C HIS A 288 2.49 10.92 4.95
N LEU A 289 3.69 10.38 5.07
CA LEU A 289 4.89 10.78 4.35
C LEU A 289 5.77 9.57 4.08
N GLU A 290 6.19 9.43 2.82
CA GLU A 290 7.19 8.46 2.41
C GLU A 290 8.57 9.09 2.40
N ILE A 291 9.56 8.32 2.87
CA ILE A 291 10.95 8.75 2.99
C ILE A 291 11.84 7.79 2.22
N PHE A 292 12.69 8.35 1.37
CA PHE A 292 13.72 7.61 0.63
C PHE A 292 15.01 8.42 0.60
N GLY A 293 15.85 8.26 1.63
CA GLY A 293 17.05 9.07 1.83
C GLY A 293 16.69 10.54 2.05
N ASP A 294 17.20 11.44 1.20
CA ASP A 294 16.91 12.88 1.28
C ASP A 294 15.59 13.29 0.61
N TYR A 295 14.92 12.34 -0.05
CA TYR A 295 13.70 12.59 -0.80
C TYR A 295 12.47 12.18 0.02
N TYR A 296 11.62 13.15 0.37
CA TYR A 296 10.35 12.90 1.04
C TYR A 296 9.17 13.26 0.15
N TYR A 297 8.10 12.50 0.18
CA TYR A 297 6.97 12.72 -0.70
C TYR A 297 5.66 12.12 -0.18
N THR A 298 4.54 12.67 -0.62
CA THR A 298 3.20 12.19 -0.25
C THR A 298 2.12 12.76 -1.18
N MET A 299 0.91 12.24 -1.04
CA MET A 299 -0.30 12.74 -1.67
C MET A 299 -1.11 13.53 -0.65
N VAL A 300 -1.33 14.82 -0.90
CA VAL A 300 -2.03 15.72 0.03
C VAL A 300 -3.40 16.08 -0.52
N GLN A 301 -4.45 15.84 0.24
CA GLN A 301 -5.80 16.24 -0.14
C GLN A 301 -5.97 17.76 -0.03
N LYS A 302 -6.55 18.37 -1.07
CA LYS A 302 -6.89 19.81 -1.16
C LYS A 302 -8.31 19.95 -1.71
N GLY A 303 -9.29 19.98 -0.79
CA GLY A 303 -10.70 19.97 -1.14
C GLY A 303 -11.09 18.66 -1.81
N ALA A 304 -11.71 18.73 -2.99
CA ALA A 304 -12.05 17.55 -3.79
C ALA A 304 -10.84 16.94 -4.54
N TYR A 305 -9.71 17.65 -4.60
CA TYR A 305 -8.54 17.24 -5.39
C TYR A 305 -7.39 16.77 -4.51
N TYR A 306 -6.36 16.23 -5.16
CA TYR A 306 -5.09 15.92 -4.52
C TYR A 306 -3.95 16.72 -5.14
N ASN A 307 -2.87 16.84 -4.38
CA ASN A 307 -1.58 17.31 -4.85
C ASN A 307 -0.54 16.23 -4.56
N TYR A 308 0.38 16.02 -5.49
CA TYR A 308 1.62 15.30 -5.18
C TYR A 308 2.64 16.32 -4.64
N VAL A 309 3.13 16.10 -3.43
CA VAL A 309 4.03 17.03 -2.74
C VAL A 309 5.33 16.31 -2.42
N TRP A 310 6.46 16.94 -2.70
CA TRP A 310 7.76 16.33 -2.44
C TRP A 310 8.84 17.35 -2.08
N THR A 311 9.92 16.83 -1.52
CA THR A 311 11.16 17.54 -1.22
C THR A 311 12.33 16.62 -1.60
N ALA A 312 13.44 17.21 -2.04
CA ALA A 312 14.68 16.48 -2.32
C ALA A 312 15.82 16.89 -1.36
N ASP A 313 15.50 17.65 -0.31
CA ASP A 313 16.44 18.27 0.61
C ASP A 313 15.98 18.15 2.08
N LYS A 314 15.36 17.00 2.42
CA LYS A 314 14.84 16.68 3.76
C LYS A 314 13.80 17.67 4.30
N GLY A 315 12.98 18.25 3.41
CA GLY A 315 11.86 19.13 3.75
C GLY A 315 12.24 20.59 3.94
N LYS A 316 13.42 21.01 3.47
CA LYS A 316 13.79 22.43 3.44
C LYS A 316 13.03 23.17 2.34
N THR A 317 12.89 22.54 1.17
CA THR A 317 12.13 23.05 0.04
C THR A 317 11.08 22.03 -0.40
N TRP A 318 9.83 22.46 -0.41
CA TRP A 318 8.71 21.66 -0.88
C TRP A 318 8.27 22.09 -2.27
N HIS A 319 8.06 21.11 -3.13
CA HIS A 319 7.50 21.24 -4.47
C HIS A 319 6.10 20.62 -4.50
N THR A 320 5.23 21.13 -5.36
CA THR A 320 3.84 20.69 -5.48
C THR A 320 3.46 20.53 -6.93
N GLU A 321 2.91 19.36 -7.27
CA GLU A 321 2.29 19.03 -8.54
C GLU A 321 0.79 18.91 -8.30
N GLU A 322 0.02 19.88 -8.82
CA GLU A 322 -1.43 19.90 -8.66
C GLU A 322 -2.11 18.89 -9.60
N LEU A 323 -2.86 17.95 -9.03
CA LEU A 323 -3.59 16.94 -9.80
C LEU A 323 -5.01 17.43 -10.05
N ARG A 324 -5.28 17.87 -11.28
CA ARG A 324 -6.58 18.45 -11.69
C ARG A 324 -7.24 17.69 -12.84
N ASP A 325 -6.57 16.69 -13.38
CA ASP A 325 -7.09 15.87 -14.47
C ASP A 325 -7.99 14.73 -13.95
N PHE A 326 -7.79 14.28 -12.70
CA PHE A 326 -8.50 13.16 -12.08
C PHE A 326 -8.68 13.33 -10.57
N PHE A 327 -9.65 12.61 -10.00
CA PHE A 327 -9.83 12.45 -8.55
C PHE A 327 -9.05 11.23 -8.07
N VAL A 328 -8.41 11.31 -6.91
CA VAL A 328 -7.65 10.20 -6.32
C VAL A 328 -8.47 9.58 -5.20
N THR A 329 -8.59 8.26 -5.19
CA THR A 329 -9.10 7.52 -4.04
C THR A 329 -8.08 7.63 -2.92
N SER A 330 -8.51 8.10 -1.75
CA SER A 330 -7.61 8.39 -0.61
C SER A 330 -6.89 7.17 -0.07
N ASP A 331 -7.51 5.99 -0.15
CA ASP A 331 -6.99 4.74 0.37
C ASP A 331 -7.50 3.58 -0.51
N PRO A 332 -6.64 2.70 -1.05
CA PRO A 332 -5.18 2.66 -0.88
C PRO A 332 -4.38 3.52 -1.85
N ILE A 333 -3.24 4.01 -1.37
CA ILE A 333 -2.15 4.59 -2.16
C ILE A 333 -0.87 3.81 -1.89
N GLY A 334 -0.21 3.34 -2.95
CA GLY A 334 1.07 2.63 -2.86
C GLY A 334 2.23 3.53 -3.20
N TYR A 335 3.38 3.31 -2.56
CA TYR A 335 4.58 4.10 -2.77
C TYR A 335 5.82 3.22 -2.92
N TYR A 336 6.82 3.67 -3.68
CA TYR A 336 8.08 2.96 -3.79
C TYR A 336 9.25 3.84 -4.19
N GLY A 337 10.39 3.57 -3.56
CA GLY A 337 11.66 4.19 -3.92
C GLY A 337 11.59 5.71 -3.90
N LYS A 338 12.31 6.34 -4.84
CA LYS A 338 12.31 7.79 -5.02
C LYS A 338 11.13 8.22 -5.89
N GLY A 339 9.98 8.50 -5.29
CA GLY A 339 8.87 9.22 -5.94
C GLY A 339 7.97 8.43 -6.89
N TYR A 340 7.99 7.09 -6.83
CA TYR A 340 6.92 6.31 -7.44
C TYR A 340 5.68 6.33 -6.56
N THR A 341 4.52 6.56 -7.18
CA THR A 341 3.22 6.56 -6.49
C THR A 341 2.21 5.81 -7.33
N TYR A 342 1.42 4.96 -6.71
CA TYR A 342 0.42 4.11 -7.33
C TYR A 342 -0.91 4.42 -6.67
N ALA A 343 -1.91 4.78 -7.45
CA ALA A 343 -3.20 5.17 -6.88
C ALA A 343 -4.35 4.73 -7.78
N LEU A 344 -5.49 4.48 -7.15
CA LEU A 344 -6.77 4.37 -7.83
C LEU A 344 -7.29 5.78 -8.09
N VAL A 345 -7.70 6.06 -9.32
CA VAL A 345 -8.16 7.40 -9.70
C VAL A 345 -9.43 7.34 -10.53
N THR A 346 -10.23 8.41 -10.54
CA THR A 346 -11.34 8.59 -11.46
C THR A 346 -11.03 9.73 -12.42
N LEU A 347 -10.86 9.39 -13.70
CA LEU A 347 -10.63 10.37 -14.77
C LEU A 347 -11.98 10.97 -15.18
N PHE A 348 -12.16 12.27 -14.96
CA PHE A 348 -13.37 13.01 -15.35
C PHE A 348 -13.09 14.02 -16.47
N ASN A 349 -11.86 14.54 -16.55
CA ASN A 349 -11.43 15.50 -17.56
C ASN A 349 -10.87 14.78 -18.80
N ALA A 350 -11.69 13.94 -19.42
CA ALA A 350 -11.34 13.23 -20.65
C ALA A 350 -12.04 13.82 -21.87
N LYS A 351 -11.45 13.64 -23.07
CA LYS A 351 -12.00 14.23 -24.31
C LYS A 351 -13.24 13.50 -24.80
N THR A 352 -13.38 12.23 -24.44
CA THR A 352 -14.52 11.39 -24.78
C THR A 352 -15.10 10.73 -23.53
N GLU A 353 -16.40 10.42 -23.53
CA GLU A 353 -17.04 9.71 -22.41
C GLU A 353 -16.41 8.34 -22.16
N ALA A 354 -16.02 7.63 -23.22
CA ALA A 354 -15.35 6.33 -23.12
C ALA A 354 -13.97 6.40 -22.45
N GLU A 355 -13.34 7.58 -22.41
CA GLU A 355 -12.07 7.77 -21.70
C GLU A 355 -12.27 8.12 -20.23
N LYS A 356 -13.47 8.51 -19.78
CA LYS A 356 -13.75 8.76 -18.36
C LYS A 356 -13.86 7.46 -17.57
N GLY A 357 -13.78 7.55 -16.24
CA GLY A 357 -13.97 6.42 -15.31
C GLY A 357 -12.74 6.07 -14.48
N GLY A 358 -12.84 4.97 -13.74
CA GLY A 358 -11.81 4.43 -12.86
C GLY A 358 -10.55 3.99 -13.61
N ARG A 359 -9.38 4.41 -13.15
CA ARG A 359 -8.08 4.04 -13.71
C ARG A 359 -7.14 3.64 -12.57
N PHE A 360 -6.17 2.79 -12.90
CA PHE A 360 -4.99 2.64 -12.07
C PHE A 360 -3.92 3.62 -12.57
N ALA A 361 -3.49 4.53 -11.70
CA ALA A 361 -2.53 5.58 -12.03
C ALA A 361 -1.16 5.30 -11.42
N ILE A 362 -0.13 5.47 -12.22
CA ILE A 362 1.27 5.25 -11.84
C ILE A 362 2.04 6.54 -12.06
N ARG A 363 2.43 7.20 -10.99
CA ARG A 363 3.41 8.27 -11.03
C ARG A 363 4.80 7.69 -11.11
N LYS A 364 5.57 8.11 -12.11
CA LYS A 364 7.00 7.84 -12.21
C LYS A 364 7.77 9.11 -11.82
N PRO A 365 8.91 8.98 -11.11
CA PRO A 365 9.76 10.12 -10.87
C PRO A 365 10.26 10.69 -12.20
N SER A 366 10.33 12.01 -12.27
CA SER A 366 10.97 12.72 -13.38
C SER A 366 12.45 12.29 -13.44
N GLN A 367 12.90 11.82 -14.60
CA GLN A 367 14.29 11.40 -14.82
C GLN A 367 15.27 12.55 -14.70
#